data_AF-A0A8J5ITB5-F1
#
_entry.id   AF-A0A8J5ITB5-F1
#
_cell.length_a   1.000
_cell.length_b   1.000
_cell.length_c   1.000
_cell.angle_alpha   90.00
_cell.angle_beta   90.00
_cell.angle_gamma   90.00
#
_symmetry.space_group_name_H-M   'P 1'
#
loop_
_entity.id
_entity.type
_entity.pdbx_description
1 polymer ?
#
loop_
_entity_poly.entity_id
_entity_poly.type
_entity_poly.pdbx_seq_one_letter_code
_entity_poly.pdbx_strand_id
1 'polypeptide(L)'
;MSAFFEQKVKAPVVKLLKSGASPSSIALAMAFGVSGGIFPIPGVTTVPVMAAIFLFRLNPVAAMLTNYLVTPLNIASVPVFIYYGNAVFGGGDGEGEFAIGSFMEDIKKDTINTLLLFRFTLLHAIYMWLLVMPVLTLAIYGVLTPVLHRVMPKSKDERKHA
;
A
#
# COMPACT_ATOMS: atom_id res chain seq x y z
N MET A 1 -21.38 -10.60 -21.32
CA MET A 1 -20.54 -10.68 -20.09
C MET A 1 -20.23 -9.31 -19.49
N SER A 2 -20.11 -8.24 -20.28
CA SER A 2 -19.87 -6.85 -19.82
C SER A 2 -20.97 -6.28 -18.91
N ALA A 3 -22.25 -6.47 -19.25
CA ALA A 3 -23.37 -5.92 -18.47
C ALA A 3 -23.49 -6.50 -17.04
N PHE A 4 -23.19 -7.80 -16.87
CA PHE A 4 -23.24 -8.45 -15.56
C PHE A 4 -22.11 -7.95 -14.65
N PHE A 5 -20.87 -7.87 -15.17
CA PHE A 5 -19.73 -7.31 -14.43
C PHE A 5 -19.96 -5.84 -14.05
N GLU A 6 -20.54 -5.07 -14.97
CA GLU A 6 -20.83 -3.66 -14.76
C GLU A 6 -21.86 -3.43 -13.64
N GLN A 7 -22.95 -4.21 -13.62
CA GLN A 7 -24.00 -4.05 -12.60
C GLN A 7 -23.69 -4.73 -11.27
N LYS A 8 -23.03 -5.88 -11.27
CA LYS A 8 -22.83 -6.71 -10.06
C LYS A 8 -21.51 -6.45 -9.34
N VAL A 9 -20.50 -5.92 -10.03
CA VAL A 9 -19.16 -5.70 -9.46
C VAL A 9 -18.79 -4.22 -9.52
N LYS A 10 -18.74 -3.62 -10.71
CA LYS A 10 -18.27 -2.24 -10.89
C LYS A 10 -19.16 -1.22 -10.18
N ALA A 11 -20.48 -1.25 -10.41
CA ALA A 11 -21.42 -0.32 -9.81
C ALA A 11 -21.42 -0.32 -8.27
N PRO A 12 -21.49 -1.47 -7.57
CA PRO A 12 -21.41 -1.50 -6.11
C PRO A 12 -20.05 -1.09 -5.57
N VAL A 13 -18.94 -1.50 -6.20
CA VAL A 13 -17.58 -1.07 -5.79
C VAL A 13 -17.46 0.45 -5.90
N VAL A 14 -17.86 1.03 -7.04
CA VAL A 14 -17.84 2.49 -7.23
C VAL A 14 -18.76 3.19 -6.24
N LYS A 15 -19.92 2.61 -5.91
CA LYS A 15 -20.83 3.17 -4.90
C LYS A 15 -20.21 3.18 -3.50
N LEU A 16 -19.51 2.11 -3.10
CA LEU A 16 -18.80 2.01 -1.82
C LEU A 16 -17.58 2.95 -1.74
N LEU A 17 -16.87 3.11 -2.86
CA LEU A 17 -15.77 4.08 -2.96
C LEU A 17 -16.29 5.51 -2.81
N LYS A 18 -17.44 5.82 -3.43
CA LYS A 18 -18.04 7.16 -3.44
C LYS A 18 -18.93 7.48 -2.25
N SER A 19 -19.26 6.52 -1.38
CA SER A 19 -20.24 6.77 -0.31
C SER A 19 -19.66 7.73 0.73
N GLY A 20 -20.11 8.98 0.72
CA GLY A 20 -19.78 9.99 1.73
C GLY A 20 -18.33 10.49 1.73
N ALA A 21 -17.51 10.12 0.73
CA ALA A 21 -16.10 10.49 0.67
C ALA A 21 -15.82 11.49 -0.45
N SER A 22 -15.02 12.52 -0.16
CA SER A 22 -14.54 13.48 -1.17
C SER A 22 -13.53 12.81 -2.12
N PRO A 23 -13.38 13.29 -3.37
CA PRO A 23 -12.37 12.76 -4.31
C PRO A 23 -10.96 12.75 -3.71
N SER A 24 -10.60 13.80 -2.96
CA SER A 24 -9.33 13.92 -2.25
C SER A 24 -9.19 12.88 -1.14
N SER A 25 -10.25 12.58 -0.38
CA SER A 25 -10.20 11.54 0.66
C SER A 25 -9.99 10.14 0.04
N ILE A 26 -10.63 9.85 -1.09
CA ILE A 26 -10.44 8.60 -1.83
C ILE A 26 -9.02 8.53 -2.40
N ALA A 27 -8.51 9.62 -2.98
CA ALA A 27 -7.13 9.70 -3.49
C ALA A 27 -6.12 9.38 -2.37
N LEU A 28 -6.33 9.95 -1.19
CA LEU A 28 -5.45 9.72 -0.04
C LEU A 28 -5.53 8.28 0.44
N ALA A 29 -6.75 7.71 0.54
CA ALA A 29 -6.94 6.30 0.89
C ALA A 29 -6.23 5.36 -0.09
N MET A 30 -6.36 5.62 -1.39
CA MET A 30 -5.67 4.87 -2.43
C MET A 30 -4.15 5.02 -2.36
N ALA A 31 -3.65 6.22 -2.09
CA ALA A 31 -2.23 6.49 -1.94
C ALA A 31 -1.61 5.70 -0.77
N PHE A 32 -2.26 5.72 0.41
CA PHE A 32 -1.85 4.91 1.55
C PHE A 32 -2.00 3.40 1.30
N GLY A 33 -3.00 2.98 0.54
CA GLY A 33 -3.15 1.58 0.16
C GLY A 33 -2.01 1.09 -0.73
N VAL A 34 -1.53 1.92 -1.66
CA VAL A 34 -0.36 1.59 -2.49
C VAL A 34 0.94 1.64 -1.67
N SER A 35 1.20 2.75 -0.95
CA SER A 35 2.46 2.93 -0.23
C SER A 35 2.59 2.00 0.98
N GLY A 36 1.49 1.71 1.68
CA GLY A 36 1.41 0.68 2.70
C GLY A 36 1.42 -0.74 2.12
N GLY A 37 0.89 -0.93 0.91
CA GLY A 37 0.85 -2.24 0.26
C GLY A 37 2.21 -2.75 -0.22
N ILE A 38 3.20 -1.88 -0.40
CA ILE A 38 4.59 -2.27 -0.70
C ILE A 38 5.44 -2.49 0.57
N PHE A 39 4.82 -2.72 1.74
CA PHE A 39 5.52 -3.00 2.98
C PHE A 39 6.43 -4.23 2.87
N PRO A 40 7.70 -4.18 3.32
CA PRO A 40 8.73 -5.17 3.00
C PRO A 40 8.55 -6.54 3.66
N ILE A 41 7.47 -6.75 4.42
CA ILE A 41 7.11 -8.05 5.00
C ILE A 41 5.86 -8.57 4.29
N PRO A 42 6.00 -9.56 3.39
CA PRO A 42 4.87 -10.19 2.72
C PRO A 42 3.83 -10.71 3.72
N GLY A 43 2.54 -10.50 3.43
CA GLY A 43 1.44 -10.95 4.29
C GLY A 43 1.13 -10.05 5.50
N VAL A 44 1.96 -9.06 5.79
CA VAL A 44 1.77 -8.11 6.91
C VAL A 44 1.43 -6.69 6.41
N THR A 45 1.24 -6.51 5.10
CA THR A 45 0.91 -5.21 4.47
C THR A 45 -0.41 -4.60 4.95
N THR A 46 -1.31 -5.43 5.48
CA THR A 46 -2.60 -4.98 6.04
C THR A 46 -2.40 -4.13 7.29
N VAL A 47 -1.36 -4.36 8.08
CA VAL A 47 -1.08 -3.64 9.33
C VAL A 47 -0.84 -2.14 9.09
N PRO A 48 0.13 -1.72 8.24
CA PRO A 48 0.35 -0.29 7.98
C PRO A 48 -0.84 0.37 7.29
N VAL A 49 -1.55 -0.35 6.40
CA VAL A 49 -2.73 0.19 5.71
C VAL A 49 -3.89 0.41 6.69
N MET A 50 -4.16 -0.55 7.57
CA MET A 50 -5.19 -0.42 8.62
C MET A 50 -4.84 0.66 9.64
N ALA A 51 -3.56 0.78 10.01
CA ALA A 51 -3.09 1.87 10.85
C ALA A 51 -3.38 3.24 10.20
N ALA A 52 -3.08 3.40 8.91
CA ALA A 52 -3.39 4.62 8.17
C ALA A 52 -4.91 4.89 8.08
N ILE A 53 -5.72 3.85 7.84
CA ILE A 53 -7.18 3.95 7.85
C ILE A 53 -7.68 4.49 9.19
N PHE A 54 -7.19 3.95 10.31
CA PHE A 54 -7.60 4.37 11.64
C PHE A 54 -7.13 5.80 11.98
N LEU A 55 -5.86 6.10 11.73
CA LEU A 55 -5.25 7.40 12.08
C LEU A 55 -5.83 8.56 11.26
N PHE A 56 -5.99 8.38 9.95
CA PHE A 56 -6.43 9.43 9.04
C PHE A 56 -7.92 9.32 8.68
N ARG A 57 -8.65 8.36 9.27
CA ARG A 57 -10.08 8.10 9.01
C ARG A 57 -10.38 7.93 7.52
N LEU A 58 -9.52 7.17 6.82
CA LEU A 58 -9.58 6.97 5.37
C LEU A 58 -10.70 6.00 5.00
N ASN A 59 -11.14 6.03 3.73
CA ASN A 59 -12.07 5.05 3.19
C ASN A 59 -11.41 3.65 3.20
N PRO A 60 -11.87 2.70 4.04
CA PRO A 60 -11.20 1.41 4.18
C PRO A 60 -11.25 0.57 2.90
N VAL A 61 -12.34 0.70 2.13
CA VAL A 61 -12.53 -0.03 0.87
C VAL A 61 -11.51 0.43 -0.16
N ALA A 62 -11.33 1.75 -0.31
CA ALA A 62 -10.35 2.31 -1.24
C ALA A 62 -8.92 1.91 -0.90
N ALA A 63 -8.54 2.01 0.38
CA ALA A 63 -7.20 1.68 0.85
C ALA A 63 -6.90 0.18 0.76
N MET A 64 -7.84 -0.69 1.18
CA MET A 64 -7.62 -2.14 1.10
C MET A 64 -7.67 -2.65 -0.34
N LEU A 65 -8.55 -2.13 -1.19
CA LEU A 65 -8.61 -2.53 -2.59
C LEU A 65 -7.29 -2.22 -3.30
N THR A 66 -6.74 -1.02 -3.08
CA THR A 66 -5.44 -0.65 -3.66
C THR A 66 -4.30 -1.46 -3.07
N ASN A 67 -4.29 -1.74 -1.77
CA ASN A 67 -3.34 -2.68 -1.15
C ASN A 67 -3.33 -4.05 -1.85
N TYR A 68 -4.51 -4.65 -2.07
CA TYR A 68 -4.59 -5.94 -2.76
C TYR A 68 -4.12 -5.86 -4.22
N LEU A 69 -4.45 -4.78 -4.93
CA LEU A 69 -3.99 -4.57 -6.30
C LEU A 69 -2.47 -4.46 -6.42
N VAL A 70 -1.79 -3.95 -5.39
CA VAL A 70 -0.33 -3.82 -5.38
C VAL A 70 0.39 -5.03 -4.80
N THR A 71 -0.30 -6.12 -4.46
CA THR A 71 0.35 -7.35 -3.96
C THR A 71 1.45 -7.88 -4.89
N PRO A 72 1.31 -7.89 -6.24
CA PRO A 72 2.41 -8.29 -7.12
C PRO A 72 3.63 -7.34 -7.00
N LEU A 73 3.36 -6.04 -6.84
CA LEU A 73 4.39 -5.02 -6.63
C LEU A 73 5.07 -5.19 -5.26
N ASN A 74 4.32 -5.59 -4.23
CA ASN A 74 4.85 -5.91 -2.91
C ASN A 74 5.98 -6.95 -3.04
N ILE A 75 5.68 -8.09 -3.66
CA ILE A 75 6.64 -9.19 -3.84
C ILE A 75 7.88 -8.72 -4.61
N ALA A 76 7.69 -7.93 -5.67
CA ALA A 76 8.79 -7.37 -6.45
C ALA A 76 9.64 -6.34 -5.67
N SER A 77 9.03 -5.60 -4.74
CA SER A 77 9.69 -4.55 -3.96
C SER A 77 10.47 -5.05 -2.74
N VAL A 78 10.17 -6.25 -2.24
CA VAL A 78 10.82 -6.80 -1.03
C VAL A 78 12.35 -6.89 -1.17
N PRO A 79 12.92 -7.46 -2.25
CA PRO A 79 14.37 -7.51 -2.42
C PRO A 79 14.99 -6.11 -2.49
N VAL A 80 14.29 -5.16 -3.11
CA VAL A 80 14.73 -3.77 -3.26
C VAL A 80 14.84 -3.10 -1.88
N PHE A 81 13.79 -3.21 -1.04
CA PHE A 81 13.82 -2.63 0.30
C PHE A 81 14.86 -3.26 1.20
N ILE A 82 15.09 -4.57 1.08
CA ILE A 82 16.12 -5.27 1.85
C ILE A 82 17.52 -4.82 1.43
N TYR A 83 17.78 -4.76 0.14
CA TYR A 83 19.08 -4.30 -0.39
C TYR A 83 19.38 -2.87 0.04
N TYR A 84 18.49 -1.92 -0.26
CA TYR A 84 18.71 -0.52 0.09
C TYR A 84 18.63 -0.26 1.59
N GLY A 85 17.79 -0.99 2.33
CA GLY A 85 17.74 -0.93 3.78
C GLY A 85 19.07 -1.30 4.40
N ASN A 86 19.63 -2.46 4.03
CA ASN A 86 20.93 -2.89 4.54
C ASN A 86 22.08 -1.99 4.07
N ALA A 87 22.05 -1.50 2.84
CA ALA A 87 23.07 -0.57 2.34
C ALA A 87 23.09 0.75 3.11
N VAL A 88 21.92 1.29 3.49
CA VAL A 88 21.81 2.58 4.18
C VAL A 88 21.95 2.45 5.70
N PHE A 89 21.39 1.40 6.30
CA PHE A 89 21.27 1.27 7.76
C PHE A 89 22.08 0.10 8.34
N GLY A 90 22.47 -0.87 7.52
CA GLY A 90 23.15 -2.10 7.95
C GLY A 90 24.68 -2.03 8.01
N GLY A 91 25.27 -0.85 7.82
CA GLY A 91 26.71 -0.63 8.05
C GLY A 91 27.66 -1.16 6.96
N GLY A 92 27.15 -1.61 5.82
CA GLY A 92 27.97 -2.10 4.70
C GLY A 92 28.24 -3.60 4.70
N ASP A 93 27.90 -4.33 5.77
CA ASP A 93 28.01 -5.80 5.86
C ASP A 93 26.87 -6.54 5.13
N GLY A 94 26.18 -5.86 4.20
CA GLY A 94 24.94 -6.30 3.53
C GLY A 94 25.10 -7.45 2.52
N GLU A 95 26.21 -8.18 2.56
CA GLU A 95 26.53 -9.31 1.69
C GLU A 95 26.04 -10.66 2.23
N GLY A 96 25.22 -10.67 3.29
CA GLY A 96 24.42 -11.87 3.57
C GLY A 96 23.41 -12.04 2.44
N GLU A 97 23.68 -12.94 1.49
CA GLU A 97 22.84 -13.25 0.32
C GLU A 97 21.38 -13.47 0.74
N PHE A 98 20.60 -12.39 0.82
CA PHE A 98 19.17 -12.49 1.06
C PHE A 98 18.52 -13.01 -0.24
N ALA A 99 18.38 -14.32 -0.33
CA ALA A 99 17.66 -14.95 -1.42
C ALA A 99 16.17 -14.95 -1.08
N ILE A 100 15.39 -14.15 -1.82
CA ILE A 100 13.92 -14.08 -1.67
C ILE A 100 13.26 -15.47 -1.81
N GLY A 101 13.85 -16.35 -2.63
CA GLY A 101 13.40 -17.73 -2.80
C GLY A 101 13.48 -18.53 -1.49
N SER A 102 14.65 -18.56 -0.87
CA SER A 102 14.88 -19.23 0.41
C SER A 102 14.04 -18.61 1.52
N PHE A 103 13.97 -17.27 1.59
CA PHE A 103 13.15 -16.57 2.57
C PHE A 103 11.66 -16.95 2.47
N MET A 104 11.12 -17.05 1.26
CA MET A 104 9.72 -17.44 1.05
C MET A 104 9.47 -18.92 1.40
N GLU A 105 10.45 -19.80 1.19
CA GLU A 105 10.38 -21.19 1.64
C GLU A 105 10.46 -21.30 3.17
N ASP A 106 11.34 -20.53 3.80
CA ASP A 106 11.56 -20.54 5.24
C ASP A 106 10.36 -19.94 5.98
N ILE A 107 9.76 -18.85 5.47
CA ILE A 107 8.49 -18.32 5.98
C ILE A 107 7.37 -19.36 5.94
N LYS A 108 7.31 -20.19 4.90
CA LYS A 108 6.27 -21.24 4.80
C LYS A 108 6.48 -22.37 5.79
N LYS A 109 7.73 -22.68 6.16
CA LYS A 109 8.07 -23.73 7.11
C LYS A 109 7.89 -23.25 8.55
N ASP A 110 8.45 -22.08 8.88
CA ASP A 110 8.42 -21.51 10.22
C ASP A 110 8.50 -19.98 10.17
N THR A 111 7.32 -19.35 10.18
CA THR A 111 7.20 -17.89 10.08
C THR A 111 7.90 -17.18 11.24
N ILE A 112 7.70 -17.62 12.48
CA ILE A 112 8.16 -16.88 13.66
C ILE A 112 9.69 -16.94 13.74
N ASN A 113 10.28 -18.11 13.58
CA ASN A 113 11.73 -18.25 13.65
C ASN A 113 12.43 -17.55 12.48
N THR A 114 11.84 -17.57 11.28
CA THR A 114 12.40 -16.84 10.12
C THR A 114 12.39 -15.32 10.35
N LEU A 115 11.30 -14.77 10.89
CA LEU A 115 11.23 -13.34 11.22
C LEU A 115 12.25 -12.95 12.30
N LEU A 116 12.48 -13.82 13.30
CA LEU A 116 13.49 -13.59 14.33
C LEU A 116 14.92 -13.69 13.79
N LEU A 117 15.18 -14.63 12.88
CA LEU A 117 16.46 -14.82 12.22
C LEU A 117 16.85 -13.59 11.40
N PHE A 118 15.92 -13.06 10.60
CA PHE A 118 16.15 -11.91 9.72
C PHE A 118 15.78 -10.57 10.35
N ARG A 119 15.60 -10.49 11.67
CA ARG A 119 15.02 -9.31 12.34
C ARG A 119 15.73 -8.00 12.01
N PHE A 120 17.06 -7.96 11.97
CA PHE A 120 17.81 -6.74 11.68
C PHE A 120 17.68 -6.34 10.21
N THR A 121 17.81 -7.31 9.30
CA THR A 121 17.58 -7.11 7.87
C THR A 121 16.17 -6.56 7.58
N LEU A 122 15.15 -7.13 8.21
CA LEU A 122 13.77 -6.68 8.07
C LEU A 122 13.57 -5.29 8.69
N LEU A 123 14.21 -4.98 9.83
CA LEU A 123 14.16 -3.64 10.43
C LEU A 123 14.77 -2.58 9.51
N HIS A 124 15.93 -2.86 8.90
CA HIS A 124 16.53 -1.94 7.94
C HIS A 124 15.63 -1.72 6.72
N ALA A 125 14.99 -2.78 6.22
CA ALA A 125 14.01 -2.68 5.15
C ALA A 125 12.79 -1.82 5.56
N ILE A 126 12.30 -1.97 6.79
CA ILE A 126 11.22 -1.15 7.34
C ILE A 126 11.65 0.32 7.43
N TYR A 127 12.88 0.62 7.87
CA TYR A 127 13.38 2.00 7.91
C TYR A 127 13.45 2.61 6.51
N MET A 128 13.93 1.85 5.52
CA MET A 128 13.93 2.32 4.14
C MET A 128 12.51 2.55 3.62
N TRP A 129 11.59 1.64 3.91
CA TRP A 129 10.17 1.80 3.58
C TRP A 129 9.56 3.04 4.25
N LEU A 130 9.86 3.32 5.53
CA LEU A 130 9.39 4.52 6.23
C LEU A 130 9.89 5.81 5.60
N LEU A 131 11.06 5.82 4.98
CA LEU A 131 11.56 6.98 4.21
C LEU A 131 10.85 7.13 2.86
N VAL A 132 10.61 6.02 2.16
CA VAL A 132 9.98 6.02 0.83
C VAL A 132 8.48 6.28 0.90
N MET A 133 7.82 5.79 1.94
CA MET A 133 6.36 5.77 2.06
C MET A 133 5.72 7.18 2.05
N PRO A 134 6.22 8.19 2.78
CA PRO A 134 5.68 9.55 2.70
C PRO A 134 5.83 10.16 1.29
N VAL A 135 6.99 9.99 0.67
CA VAL A 135 7.28 10.52 -0.68
C VAL A 135 6.36 9.87 -1.71
N LEU A 136 6.24 8.54 -1.66
CA LEU A 136 5.37 7.78 -2.55
C LEU A 136 3.90 8.13 -2.34
N THR A 137 3.47 8.30 -1.09
CA THR A 137 2.08 8.68 -0.77
C THR A 137 1.76 10.06 -1.35
N LEU A 138 2.64 11.05 -1.17
CA LEU A 138 2.45 12.40 -1.71
C LEU A 138 2.45 12.42 -3.23
N ALA A 139 3.36 11.68 -3.88
CA ALA A 139 3.40 11.56 -5.33
C ALA A 139 2.11 10.95 -5.90
N ILE A 140 1.67 9.81 -5.34
CA ILE A 140 0.44 9.14 -5.77
C ILE A 140 -0.78 10.02 -5.48
N TYR A 141 -0.83 10.66 -4.32
CA TYR A 141 -1.92 11.57 -3.96
C TYR A 141 -2.01 12.75 -4.95
N GLY A 142 -0.88 13.38 -5.29
CA GLY A 142 -0.82 14.48 -6.24
C GLY A 142 -1.26 14.09 -7.66
N VAL A 143 -1.02 12.86 -8.08
CA VAL A 143 -1.46 12.34 -9.40
C VAL A 143 -2.91 11.88 -9.37
N LEU A 144 -3.36 11.18 -8.32
CA LEU A 144 -4.71 10.64 -8.24
C LEU A 144 -5.77 11.72 -7.97
N THR A 145 -5.44 12.75 -7.21
CA THR A 145 -6.38 13.84 -6.89
C THR A 145 -6.97 14.51 -8.15
N PRO A 146 -6.18 15.00 -9.13
CA PRO A 146 -6.73 15.61 -10.34
C PRO A 146 -7.45 14.60 -11.24
N VAL A 147 -7.02 13.33 -11.26
CA VAL A 147 -7.70 12.27 -12.03
C VAL A 147 -9.09 12.00 -11.44
N LEU A 148 -9.18 11.81 -10.13
CA LEU A 148 -10.45 11.57 -9.45
C LEU A 148 -11.38 12.78 -9.51
N HIS A 149 -10.85 14.00 -9.43
CA HIS A 149 -11.67 15.22 -9.63
C HIS A 149 -12.28 15.32 -11.03
N ARG A 150 -11.63 14.77 -12.06
CA ARG A 150 -12.17 14.75 -13.43
C ARG A 150 -13.20 13.63 -13.65
N VAL A 151 -13.00 12.49 -13.00
CA VAL A 151 -13.83 11.29 -13.19
C VAL A 151 -15.04 11.26 -12.25
N MET A 152 -14.93 11.89 -11.08
CA MET A 152 -16.01 11.96 -10.11
C MET A 152 -16.87 13.21 -10.33
N PRO A 153 -18.20 13.07 -10.47
CA PRO A 153 -19.10 14.22 -10.48
C PRO A 153 -18.92 15.02 -9.19
N LYS A 154 -18.84 16.35 -9.29
CA LYS A 154 -18.81 17.24 -8.12
C LYS A 154 -19.95 16.87 -7.17
N SER A 155 -19.60 16.60 -5.90
CA SER A 155 -20.60 16.42 -4.84
C SER A 155 -21.47 17.67 -4.75
N LYS A 156 -22.77 17.49 -4.53
CA LYS A 156 -23.78 18.56 -4.48
C LYS A 156 -23.47 19.66 -3.45
N ASP A 157 -22.59 19.41 -2.48
CA ASP A 157 -22.22 20.40 -1.46
C ASP A 157 -21.35 21.56 -1.99
N GLU A 158 -20.61 21.38 -3.09
CA GLU A 158 -19.88 22.49 -3.71
C GLU A 158 -20.79 23.51 -4.42
N ARG A 159 -22.05 23.14 -4.72
CA ARG A 159 -23.02 24.07 -5.35
C ARG A 159 -23.69 25.02 -4.35
N LYS A 160 -23.50 24.85 -3.04
CA LYS A 160 -24.08 25.75 -2.03
C LYS A 160 -23.19 26.95 -1.71
N HIS A 161 -21.96 26.98 -2.21
CA HIS A 161 -20.97 28.01 -1.90
C HIS A 161 -20.34 28.68 -3.14
N ALA A 162 -20.92 28.48 -4.33
CA ALA A 162 -20.57 29.19 -5.57
C ALA A 162 -21.79 29.97 -6.05
#